data_AF-A0A958IVT9-F1
#
_entry.id   AF-A0A958IVT9-F1
#
_cell.length_a   1.000
_cell.length_b   1.000
_cell.length_c   1.000
_cell.angle_alpha   90.00
_cell.angle_beta   90.00
_cell.angle_gamma   90.00
#
_symmetry.space_group_name_H-M   'P 1'
#
loop_
_entity.id
_entity.type
_entity.pdbx_description
1 polymer ?
#
loop_
_entity_poly.entity_id
_entity_poly.type
_entity_poly.pdbx_seq_one_letter_code
_entity_poly.pdbx_strand_id
1 'polypeptide(L)'
;MNIRPPALPIVANVTGEPYPMGPGVEPQMVDMLARQVAAPVQFVKGLKTLYDAGVRVFVEVGPKKALQGFVEDVLGKEYDVLALCTNHPKQGDVVSFNQALCGLYAAGLGVGQARVQPAPEVRSAGAPAAAKQVAAPQNGPTRPALPSAQSTRTLPGSEQTYLELGHLFADFLEKGMQIYRGGAQPQE
;
A
#
# COMPACT_ATOMS: atom_id res chain seq x y z
N MET A 1 17.03 24.12 22.83
CA MET A 1 16.17 23.36 21.90
C MET A 1 14.94 24.23 21.64
N ASN A 2 14.65 24.60 20.39
CA ASN A 2 13.49 25.46 20.06
C ASN A 2 12.33 24.56 19.63
N ILE A 3 11.44 24.24 20.56
CA ILE A 3 10.25 23.41 20.31
C ILE A 3 9.07 24.33 20.11
N ARG A 4 8.27 24.07 19.07
CA ARG A 4 7.07 24.85 18.73
C ARG A 4 5.86 23.94 18.63
N PRO A 5 4.67 24.42 19.03
CA PRO A 5 3.43 23.67 18.85
C PRO A 5 3.22 23.24 17.39
N PRO A 6 2.63 22.06 17.15
CA PRO A 6 2.42 21.57 15.79
C PRO A 6 1.37 22.41 15.05
N ALA A 7 1.58 22.59 13.74
CA ALA A 7 0.63 23.28 12.86
C ALA A 7 -0.49 22.35 12.34
N LEU A 8 -0.27 21.04 12.42
CA LEU A 8 -1.23 20.01 12.02
C LEU A 8 -1.62 19.18 13.25
N PRO A 9 -2.86 18.66 13.31
CA PRO A 9 -3.23 17.69 14.33
C PRO A 9 -2.33 16.46 14.28
N ILE A 10 -1.87 16.01 15.44
CA ILE A 10 -1.02 14.84 15.61
C ILE A 10 -1.70 13.93 16.64
N VAL A 11 -1.62 12.62 16.46
CA VAL A 11 -1.97 11.64 17.49
C VAL A 11 -0.68 11.11 18.11
N ALA A 12 -0.59 11.15 19.43
CA ALA A 12 0.62 10.80 20.17
C ALA A 12 0.78 9.27 20.28
N ASN A 13 1.99 8.77 20.02
CA ASN A 13 2.28 7.34 20.20
C ASN A 13 2.11 6.85 21.64
N VAL A 14 2.41 7.70 22.63
CA VAL A 14 2.39 7.33 24.05
C VAL A 14 0.97 7.11 24.57
N THR A 15 0.02 7.94 24.14
CA THR A 15 -1.35 7.92 24.67
C THR A 15 -2.38 7.38 23.69
N GLY A 16 -2.08 7.40 22.39
CA GLY A 16 -3.05 7.16 21.31
C GLY A 16 -4.08 8.28 21.17
N GLU A 17 -3.83 9.44 21.77
CA GLU A 17 -4.75 10.59 21.82
C GLU A 17 -4.18 11.81 21.07
N PRO A 18 -4.99 12.83 20.75
CA PRO A 18 -4.50 14.09 20.18
C PRO A 18 -3.33 14.66 21.00
N TYR A 19 -2.27 15.03 20.29
CA TYR A 19 -1.07 15.65 20.83
C TYR A 19 -1.39 17.11 21.23
N PRO A 20 -0.76 17.66 22.29
CA PRO A 20 -0.99 19.05 22.70
C PRO A 20 -0.74 20.05 21.57
N MET A 21 -1.66 21.00 21.40
CA MET A 21 -1.60 22.06 20.39
C MET A 21 -1.91 23.42 21.02
N GLY A 22 -1.42 24.50 20.38
CA GLY A 22 -1.64 25.87 20.83
C GLY A 22 -0.50 26.45 21.67
N PRO A 23 -0.59 27.73 22.07
CA PRO A 23 0.47 28.40 22.81
C PRO A 23 0.62 27.87 24.24
N GLY A 24 1.85 27.75 24.73
CA GLY A 24 2.14 27.39 26.13
C GLY A 24 2.15 25.89 26.42
N VAL A 25 2.01 25.03 25.41
CA VAL A 25 2.02 23.56 25.56
C VAL A 25 3.43 22.95 25.51
N GLU A 26 4.46 23.76 25.27
CA GLU A 26 5.85 23.31 25.11
C GLU A 26 6.37 22.44 26.28
N PRO A 27 6.09 22.76 27.56
CA PRO A 27 6.51 21.90 28.67
C PRO A 27 5.88 20.49 28.61
N GLN A 28 4.60 20.40 28.24
CA GLN A 28 3.89 19.12 28.11
C GLN A 28 4.42 18.31 26.92
N MET A 29 4.75 18.99 25.81
CA MET A 29 5.37 18.35 24.64
C MET A 29 6.71 17.69 24.99
N VAL A 30 7.56 18.41 25.74
CA VAL A 30 8.87 17.90 26.18
C VAL A 30 8.70 16.66 27.06
N ASP A 31 7.78 16.69 28.02
CA ASP A 31 7.49 15.53 28.88
C ASP A 31 6.98 14.33 28.06
N MET A 32 6.07 14.55 27.12
CA MET A 32 5.60 13.48 26.21
C MET A 32 6.72 12.90 25.34
N LEU A 33 7.59 13.74 24.79
CA LEU A 33 8.74 13.30 23.99
C LEU A 33 9.74 12.50 24.81
N ALA A 34 9.99 12.89 26.06
CA ALA A 34 10.84 12.13 26.98
C ALA A 34 10.24 10.76 27.27
N ARG A 35 8.94 10.69 27.57
CA ARG A 35 8.21 9.43 27.81
C ARG A 35 8.19 8.52 26.60
N GLN A 36 8.14 9.07 25.39
CA GLN A 36 8.07 8.28 24.15
C GLN A 36 9.26 7.34 23.97
N VAL A 37 10.41 7.63 24.56
CA VAL A 37 11.61 6.77 24.48
C VAL A 37 11.38 5.42 25.17
N ALA A 38 10.55 5.37 26.21
CA ALA A 38 10.34 4.17 27.04
C ALA A 38 8.89 3.64 27.02
N ALA A 39 7.92 4.43 26.56
CA ALA A 39 6.52 4.04 26.55
C ALA A 39 6.18 3.12 25.36
N PRO A 40 5.23 2.17 25.53
CA PRO A 40 4.72 1.37 24.44
C PRO A 40 3.96 2.24 23.43
N VAL A 41 4.05 1.89 22.14
CA VAL A 41 3.34 2.58 21.06
C VAL A 41 1.88 2.14 21.03
N GLN A 42 0.97 3.06 21.32
CA GLN A 42 -0.49 2.88 21.30
C GLN A 42 -1.06 2.93 19.87
N PHE A 43 -0.53 2.13 18.95
CA PHE A 43 -0.84 2.23 17.51
C PHE A 43 -2.32 1.96 17.19
N VAL A 44 -2.88 0.85 17.69
CA VAL A 44 -4.29 0.47 17.47
C VAL A 44 -5.23 1.54 17.99
N LYS A 45 -4.95 2.06 19.19
CA LYS A 45 -5.73 3.14 19.78
C LYS A 45 -5.64 4.41 18.93
N GLY A 46 -4.43 4.78 18.50
CA GLY A 46 -4.24 5.94 17.65
C GLY A 46 -4.97 5.85 16.30
N LEU A 47 -5.02 4.66 15.68
CA LEU A 47 -5.80 4.44 14.46
C LEU A 47 -7.30 4.65 14.69
N LYS A 48 -7.85 4.15 15.81
CA LYS A 48 -9.25 4.37 16.18
C LYS A 48 -9.54 5.85 16.43
N THR A 49 -8.66 6.54 17.18
CA THR A 49 -8.75 7.99 17.40
C THR A 49 -8.76 8.77 16.08
N LEU A 50 -7.89 8.42 15.12
CA LEU A 50 -7.89 9.04 13.79
C LEU A 50 -9.19 8.74 13.03
N TYR A 51 -9.67 7.51 13.07
CA TYR A 51 -10.91 7.11 12.42
C TYR A 51 -12.13 7.86 12.99
N ASP A 52 -12.22 7.95 14.31
CA ASP A 52 -13.28 8.68 15.03
C ASP A 52 -13.20 10.19 14.73
N ALA A 53 -12.01 10.73 14.48
CA ALA A 53 -11.80 12.09 14.01
C ALA A 53 -12.14 12.30 12.51
N GLY A 54 -12.61 11.26 11.80
CA GLY A 54 -13.05 11.34 10.40
C GLY A 54 -12.00 10.98 9.36
N VAL A 55 -10.82 10.50 9.75
CA VAL A 55 -9.79 10.06 8.81
C VAL A 55 -10.23 8.77 8.12
N ARG A 56 -10.14 8.73 6.79
CA ARG A 56 -10.47 7.55 5.95
C ARG A 56 -9.33 7.11 5.03
N VAL A 57 -8.33 7.96 4.84
CA VAL A 57 -7.18 7.68 3.98
C VAL A 57 -5.91 7.74 4.84
N PHE A 58 -5.16 6.65 4.83
CA PHE A 58 -3.92 6.48 5.57
C PHE A 58 -2.77 6.30 4.57
N VAL A 59 -1.71 7.10 4.73
CA VAL A 59 -0.53 7.05 3.85
C VAL A 59 0.71 6.78 4.70
N GLU A 60 1.33 5.62 4.49
CA GLU A 60 2.63 5.29 5.07
C GLU A 60 3.74 5.97 4.27
N VAL A 61 4.48 6.85 4.95
CA VAL A 61 5.69 7.48 4.43
C VAL A 61 6.91 6.77 5.00
N GLY A 62 7.47 5.83 4.24
CA GLY A 62 8.60 5.04 4.68
C GLY A 62 8.96 3.94 3.67
N PRO A 63 10.12 3.29 3.81
CA PRO A 63 10.70 2.39 2.81
C PRO A 63 10.00 1.02 2.71
N LYS A 64 8.88 0.81 3.40
CA LYS A 64 8.17 -0.48 3.49
C LYS A 64 6.66 -0.22 3.46
N LYS A 65 5.89 -1.30 3.67
CA LYS A 65 4.43 -1.31 3.75
C LYS A 65 3.91 -1.85 5.09
N ALA A 66 4.69 -1.67 6.16
CA ALA A 66 4.37 -2.31 7.44
C ALA A 66 3.16 -1.65 8.10
N LEU A 67 3.13 -0.31 8.12
CA LEU A 67 2.01 0.44 8.69
C LEU A 67 0.78 0.34 7.83
N GLN A 68 0.92 0.29 6.50
CA GLN A 68 -0.17 -0.01 5.58
C GLN A 68 -0.84 -1.35 5.98
N GLY A 69 -0.05 -2.41 6.14
CA GLY A 69 -0.58 -3.72 6.57
C GLY A 69 -1.26 -3.67 7.93
N PHE A 70 -0.69 -2.95 8.91
CA PHE A 70 -1.33 -2.81 10.22
C PHE A 70 -2.65 -2.02 10.16
N VAL A 71 -2.76 -1.02 9.30
CA VAL A 71 -4.03 -0.32 9.07
C VAL A 71 -5.07 -1.27 8.48
N GLU A 72 -4.69 -2.08 7.49
CA GLU A 72 -5.57 -3.08 6.89
C GLU A 72 -6.02 -4.13 7.92
N ASP A 73 -5.12 -4.60 8.78
CA ASP A 73 -5.42 -5.58 9.81
C ASP A 73 -6.37 -5.04 10.90
N VAL A 74 -6.17 -3.78 11.31
CA VAL A 74 -6.92 -3.16 12.41
C VAL A 74 -8.25 -2.60 11.94
N LEU A 75 -8.28 -1.94 10.78
CA LEU A 75 -9.45 -1.20 10.30
C LEU A 75 -10.12 -1.83 9.07
N GLY A 76 -9.37 -2.53 8.21
CA GLY A 76 -9.83 -2.94 6.88
C GLY A 76 -10.96 -3.97 6.85
N LYS A 77 -11.28 -4.63 7.98
CA LYS A 77 -12.41 -5.56 8.09
C LYS A 77 -13.72 -4.90 8.51
N GLU A 78 -13.63 -3.88 9.35
CA GLU A 78 -14.79 -3.27 10.02
C GLU A 78 -15.15 -1.89 9.44
N TYR A 79 -14.19 -1.24 8.77
CA TYR A 79 -14.31 0.14 8.33
C TYR A 79 -13.90 0.30 6.87
N ASP A 80 -14.55 1.25 6.20
CA ASP A 80 -14.19 1.65 4.84
C ASP A 80 -13.01 2.64 4.89
N VAL A 81 -11.81 2.13 4.70
CA VAL A 81 -10.57 2.92 4.73
C VAL A 81 -9.64 2.56 3.57
N LEU A 82 -8.88 3.55 3.10
CA LEU A 82 -7.83 3.37 2.10
C LEU A 82 -6.46 3.46 2.78
N ALA A 83 -5.64 2.42 2.65
CA ALA A 83 -4.25 2.41 3.10
C ALA A 83 -3.29 2.39 1.90
N LEU A 84 -2.32 3.29 1.88
CA LEU A 84 -1.32 3.44 0.82
C LEU A 84 0.09 3.47 1.41
N CYS A 85 1.09 2.99 0.67
CA CYS A 85 2.51 3.18 1.00
C CYS A 85 3.22 3.97 -0.10
N THR A 86 4.15 4.84 0.27
CA THR A 86 4.89 5.68 -0.70
C THR A 86 6.17 5.04 -1.23
N ASN A 87 6.64 3.96 -0.61
CA ASN A 87 7.85 3.28 -1.03
C ASN A 87 7.78 1.77 -0.69
N HIS A 88 8.20 0.93 -1.63
CA HIS A 88 8.32 -0.51 -1.43
C HIS A 88 9.60 -1.05 -2.09
N PRO A 89 10.47 -1.79 -1.36
CA PRO A 89 11.83 -2.08 -1.81
C PRO A 89 11.89 -3.03 -3.02
N LYS A 90 10.83 -3.82 -3.25
CA LYS A 90 10.73 -4.71 -4.41
C LYS A 90 10.13 -4.04 -5.66
N GLN A 91 9.47 -2.89 -5.50
CA GLN A 91 8.83 -2.16 -6.61
C GLN A 91 9.64 -0.93 -7.03
N GLY A 92 10.41 -0.35 -6.11
CA GLY A 92 11.23 0.82 -6.34
C GLY A 92 10.48 2.13 -6.05
N ASP A 93 11.25 3.14 -5.59
CA ASP A 93 10.72 4.39 -5.02
C ASP A 93 9.70 5.09 -5.92
N VAL A 94 10.06 5.36 -7.19
CA VAL A 94 9.22 6.12 -8.13
C VAL A 94 7.93 5.37 -8.46
N VAL A 95 8.00 4.05 -8.61
CA VAL A 95 6.83 3.23 -8.96
C VAL A 95 5.85 3.20 -7.79
N SER A 96 6.32 2.92 -6.57
CA SER A 96 5.49 2.92 -5.38
C SER A 96 4.88 4.28 -5.09
N PHE A 97 5.65 5.36 -5.26
CA PHE A 97 5.14 6.71 -5.09
C PHE A 97 4.02 7.04 -6.11
N ASN A 98 4.21 6.70 -7.39
CA ASN A 98 3.18 6.91 -8.41
C ASN A 98 1.92 6.07 -8.15
N GLN A 99 2.06 4.86 -7.62
CA GLN A 99 0.92 4.03 -7.20
C GLN A 99 0.13 4.70 -6.06
N ALA A 100 0.81 5.26 -5.07
CA ALA A 100 0.16 6.03 -4.00
C ALA A 100 -0.58 7.26 -4.56
N LEU A 101 0.03 8.01 -5.49
CA LEU A 101 -0.63 9.14 -6.16
C LEU A 101 -1.87 8.70 -6.95
N CYS A 102 -1.80 7.60 -7.70
CA CYS A 102 -2.94 7.04 -8.40
C CYS A 102 -4.06 6.65 -7.42
N GLY A 103 -3.71 6.03 -6.27
CA GLY A 103 -4.65 5.71 -5.21
C GLY A 103 -5.35 6.95 -4.64
N LEU A 104 -4.59 8.01 -4.34
CA LEU A 104 -5.13 9.29 -3.89
C LEU A 104 -6.04 9.94 -4.94
N TYR A 105 -5.67 9.89 -6.22
CA TYR A 105 -6.48 10.41 -7.31
C TYR A 105 -7.80 9.62 -7.46
N ALA A 106 -7.74 8.30 -7.40
CA ALA A 106 -8.92 7.43 -7.43
C ALA A 106 -9.85 7.65 -6.23
N ALA A 107 -9.29 8.02 -5.07
CA ALA A 107 -10.05 8.43 -3.89
C ALA A 107 -10.64 9.86 -3.98
N GLY A 108 -10.43 10.56 -5.11
CA GLY A 108 -10.94 11.92 -5.33
C GLY A 108 -10.09 13.03 -4.69
N LEU A 109 -8.90 12.73 -4.16
CA LEU A 109 -8.03 13.70 -3.48
C LEU A 109 -7.03 14.40 -4.41
N GLY A 110 -6.89 13.92 -5.65
CA GLY A 110 -5.93 14.44 -6.63
C GLY A 110 -6.44 15.57 -7.52
N VAL A 111 -7.71 15.95 -7.38
CA VAL A 111 -8.31 17.12 -8.06
C VAL A 111 -8.16 18.32 -7.14
N GLY A 112 -6.96 18.89 -7.09
CA GLY A 112 -6.74 20.09 -6.28
C GLY A 112 -7.81 21.16 -6.58
N GLN A 113 -8.16 22.00 -5.60
CA GLN A 113 -8.77 23.27 -5.94
C GLN A 113 -7.79 23.97 -6.89
N ALA A 114 -8.22 24.26 -8.11
CA ALA A 114 -7.36 24.81 -9.14
C ALA A 114 -6.76 26.13 -8.64
N ARG A 115 -5.53 26.09 -8.14
CA ARG A 115 -4.74 27.30 -7.99
C ARG A 115 -4.36 27.68 -9.41
N VAL A 116 -5.01 28.71 -9.95
CA VAL A 116 -4.69 29.29 -11.25
C VAL A 116 -3.24 29.79 -11.17
N GLN A 117 -2.31 28.94 -11.56
CA GLN A 117 -0.95 29.33 -11.89
C GLN A 117 -0.93 29.56 -13.41
N PRO A 118 -0.36 30.66 -13.91
CA PRO A 118 -0.15 30.80 -15.35
C PRO A 118 0.70 29.61 -15.81
N ALA A 119 0.14 28.82 -16.73
CA ALA A 119 0.72 27.55 -17.14
C ALA A 119 2.11 27.79 -17.76
N PRO A 120 3.15 27.02 -17.37
CA PRO A 120 4.28 26.84 -18.26
C PRO A 120 3.76 26.13 -19.52
N GLU A 121 4.27 26.48 -20.71
CA GLU A 121 3.91 25.82 -21.97
C GLU A 121 4.25 24.33 -21.91
N VAL A 122 3.29 23.52 -21.47
CA VAL A 122 3.33 22.08 -21.64
C VAL A 122 2.99 21.81 -23.09
N ARG A 123 3.97 21.34 -23.87
CA ARG A 123 3.68 20.78 -25.20
C ARG A 123 2.75 19.59 -25.01
N SER A 124 1.49 19.77 -25.40
CA SER A 124 0.51 18.69 -25.48
C SER A 124 1.03 17.64 -26.46
N ALA A 125 1.53 16.52 -25.94
CA ALA A 125 1.49 15.29 -26.71
C ALA A 125 0.01 14.86 -26.70
N GLY A 126 -0.65 14.99 -27.84
CA GLY A 126 -2.07 14.69 -27.97
C GLY A 126 -2.38 13.30 -27.41
N ALA A 127 -3.26 13.25 -26.40
CA ALA A 127 -3.84 11.99 -25.97
C ALA A 127 -4.63 11.39 -27.16
N PRO A 128 -4.56 10.08 -27.41
CA PRO A 128 -5.46 9.46 -28.36
C PRO A 128 -6.90 9.75 -27.89
N ALA A 129 -7.70 10.32 -28.79
CA ALA A 129 -9.07 10.69 -28.53
C ALA A 129 -9.81 9.49 -27.92
N ALA A 130 -10.49 9.73 -26.78
CA ALA A 130 -11.34 8.74 -26.15
C ALA A 130 -12.23 8.09 -27.20
N ALA A 131 -12.13 6.76 -27.35
CA ALA A 131 -12.97 6.01 -28.27
C ALA A 131 -14.43 6.33 -27.94
N LYS A 132 -15.14 6.98 -28.88
CA LYS A 132 -16.59 7.15 -28.80
C LYS A 132 -17.18 5.76 -28.58
N GLN A 133 -17.98 5.61 -27.54
CA GLN A 133 -18.80 4.42 -27.36
C GLN A 133 -19.63 4.22 -28.64
N VAL A 134 -19.33 3.17 -29.39
CA VAL A 134 -20.16 2.74 -30.50
C VAL A 134 -21.40 2.11 -29.88
N ALA A 135 -22.54 2.77 -30.01
CA ALA A 135 -23.83 2.22 -29.64
C ALA A 135 -24.06 0.90 -30.40
N ALA A 136 -24.40 -0.16 -29.67
CA ALA A 136 -24.70 -1.47 -30.23
C ALA A 136 -25.99 -1.41 -31.07
N PRO A 137 -25.99 -1.84 -32.35
CA PRO A 137 -27.24 -2.10 -33.04
C PRO A 137 -27.87 -3.39 -32.47
N GLN A 138 -29.09 -3.24 -31.97
CA GLN A 138 -29.95 -4.35 -31.58
C GLN A 138 -30.49 -5.01 -32.85
N ASN A 139 -30.25 -6.31 -33.04
CA ASN A 139 -31.10 -7.25 -33.79
C ASN A 139 -30.54 -8.67 -33.58
N GLY A 140 -31.31 -9.55 -32.93
CA GLY A 140 -31.07 -11.00 -32.92
C GLY A 140 -31.98 -11.72 -33.92
N PRO A 141 -31.98 -13.07 -33.98
CA PRO A 141 -30.89 -14.00 -33.74
C PRO A 141 -30.57 -14.80 -35.03
N THR A 142 -29.30 -15.02 -35.33
CA THR A 142 -28.91 -16.15 -36.20
C THR A 142 -27.61 -16.70 -35.66
N ARG A 143 -27.64 -17.96 -35.24
CA ARG A 143 -26.53 -18.68 -34.64
C ARG A 143 -25.73 -19.38 -35.73
N PRO A 144 -24.43 -19.10 -35.86
CA PRO A 144 -23.47 -20.12 -36.26
C PRO A 144 -22.53 -20.47 -35.10
N ALA A 145 -21.97 -21.67 -35.17
CA ALA A 145 -21.28 -22.39 -34.11
C ALA A 145 -19.99 -21.72 -33.61
N LEU A 146 -19.66 -21.98 -32.34
CA LEU A 146 -18.42 -21.60 -31.67
C LEU A 146 -17.22 -22.37 -32.25
N PRO A 147 -16.11 -21.70 -32.61
CA PRO A 147 -14.79 -22.27 -32.43
C PRO A 147 -14.28 -21.98 -31.01
N SER A 148 -13.88 -23.05 -30.33
CA SER A 148 -13.21 -23.02 -29.03
C SER A 148 -11.88 -22.27 -29.14
N ALA A 149 -11.78 -21.07 -28.57
CA ALA A 149 -10.52 -20.36 -28.46
C ALA A 149 -9.78 -20.82 -27.20
N GLN A 150 -8.83 -21.75 -27.38
CA GLN A 150 -7.80 -22.05 -26.39
C GLN A 150 -6.93 -20.81 -26.21
N SER A 151 -6.91 -20.28 -24.98
CA SER A 151 -6.04 -19.15 -24.62
C SER A 151 -4.65 -19.68 -24.26
N THR A 152 -3.80 -19.90 -25.27
CA THR A 152 -2.37 -20.17 -25.05
C THR A 152 -1.64 -18.85 -24.85
N ARG A 153 -1.41 -18.48 -23.58
CA ARG A 153 -0.51 -17.38 -23.24
C ARG A 153 0.92 -17.93 -23.29
N THR A 154 1.61 -17.79 -24.43
CA THR A 154 3.02 -18.18 -24.57
C THR A 154 3.89 -17.22 -23.74
N LEU A 155 4.34 -17.70 -22.58
CA LEU A 155 5.44 -17.10 -21.82
C LEU A 155 6.77 -17.59 -22.44
N PRO A 156 7.84 -16.76 -22.46
CA PRO A 156 9.15 -17.22 -22.90
C PRO A 156 9.75 -18.13 -21.82
N GLY A 157 9.58 -19.44 -22.01
CA GLY A 157 10.07 -20.53 -21.16
C GLY A 157 9.18 -21.74 -21.41
N SER A 158 9.75 -22.87 -21.87
CA SER A 158 8.92 -24.07 -22.11
C SER A 158 8.30 -24.51 -20.79
N GLU A 159 7.07 -25.04 -20.79
CA GLU A 159 6.47 -25.67 -19.60
C GLU A 159 7.43 -26.69 -18.95
N GLN A 160 8.28 -27.28 -19.78
CA GLN A 160 9.36 -28.18 -19.41
C GLN A 160 10.41 -27.52 -18.50
N THR A 161 10.78 -26.26 -18.76
CA THR A 161 11.67 -25.49 -17.87
C THR A 161 11.05 -25.29 -16.49
N TYR A 162 9.74 -25.03 -16.42
CA TYR A 162 9.04 -24.86 -15.14
C TYR A 162 8.90 -26.17 -14.37
N LEU A 163 8.66 -27.29 -15.06
CA LEU A 163 8.69 -28.61 -14.44
C LEU A 163 10.09 -28.94 -13.90
N GLU A 164 11.14 -28.70 -14.67
CA GLU A 164 12.53 -28.94 -14.25
C GLU A 164 12.91 -28.11 -13.02
N LEU A 165 12.52 -26.83 -12.99
CA LEU A 165 12.69 -25.96 -11.81
C LEU A 165 11.89 -26.48 -10.60
N GLY A 166 10.67 -26.98 -10.82
CA GLY A 166 9.83 -27.57 -9.78
C GLY A 166 10.47 -28.82 -9.16
N HIS A 167 11.02 -29.71 -9.99
CA HIS A 167 11.73 -30.90 -9.54
C HIS A 167 13.00 -30.55 -8.76
N LEU A 168 13.80 -29.60 -9.27
CA LEU A 168 15.02 -29.14 -8.58
C LEU A 168 14.70 -28.56 -7.19
N PHE A 169 13.60 -27.82 -7.07
CA PHE A 169 13.15 -27.26 -5.80
C PHE A 169 12.67 -28.34 -4.82
N ALA A 170 11.93 -29.34 -5.30
CA ALA A 170 11.48 -30.46 -4.48
C ALA A 170 12.67 -31.27 -3.92
N ASP A 171 13.66 -31.59 -4.76
CA ASP A 171 14.87 -32.32 -4.37
C ASP A 171 15.69 -31.55 -3.32
N PHE A 172 15.77 -30.22 -3.46
CA PHE A 172 16.44 -29.35 -2.51
C PHE A 172 15.77 -29.41 -1.13
N LEU A 173 14.44 -29.31 -1.08
CA LEU A 173 13.67 -29.38 0.17
C LEU A 173 13.83 -30.75 0.84
N GLU A 174 13.80 -31.84 0.07
CA GLU A 174 13.93 -33.19 0.59
C GLU A 174 15.32 -33.43 1.20
N LYS A 175 16.39 -32.99 0.53
CA LYS A 175 17.76 -33.03 1.09
C LYS A 175 17.90 -32.15 2.33
N GLY A 176 17.32 -30.95 2.32
CA GLY A 176 17.31 -30.06 3.48
C GLY A 176 16.62 -30.70 4.69
N MET A 177 15.49 -31.38 4.45
CA MET A 177 14.75 -32.13 5.47
C MET A 177 15.51 -33.36 5.97
N GLN A 178 16.26 -34.06 5.12
CA GLN A 178 17.13 -35.16 5.53
C GLN A 178 18.29 -34.68 6.40
N ILE A 179 18.92 -33.55 6.06
CA ILE A 179 19.98 -32.95 6.89
C ILE A 179 19.41 -32.51 8.24
N TYR A 180 18.23 -31.88 8.25
CA TYR A 180 17.54 -31.47 9.47
C TYR A 180 17.18 -32.67 10.36
N ARG A 181 16.74 -33.79 9.76
CA ARG A 181 16.38 -35.02 10.49
C ARG A 181 17.57 -35.90 10.87
N GLY A 182 18.68 -35.81 10.14
CA GLY A 182 19.88 -36.64 10.30
C GLY A 182 20.87 -36.16 11.38
N GLY A 183 20.61 -35.04 12.05
CA GLY A 183 21.47 -34.50 13.13
C GLY A 183 21.29 -35.13 14.51
N ALA A 184 20.40 -36.12 14.67
CA ALA A 184 20.17 -36.82 15.93
C ALA A 184 20.60 -38.29 15.81
N GLN A 185 21.90 -38.56 15.95
CA GLN A 185 22.34 -39.90 16.35
C GLN A 185 22.22 -40.03 17.88
N PRO A 186 21.59 -41.08 18.41
CA PRO A 186 21.75 -41.44 19.81
C PRO A 186 23.17 -41.97 20.01
N GLN A 187 23.92 -41.38 20.96
CA GLN A 187 25.14 -41.98 21.48
C GLN A 187 24.76 -43.19 22.34
N GLU A 188 25.31 -44.36 22.00
CA GLU A 188 25.44 -45.52 22.91
C GLU A 188 26.46 -45.23 24.02
#